data_AF-A0A8T5K4Y7-F1
#
_entry.id   AF-A0A8T5K4Y7-F1
#
_cell.length_a   1.000
_cell.length_b   1.000
_cell.length_c   1.000
_cell.angle_alpha   90.00
_cell.angle_beta   90.00
_cell.angle_gamma   90.00
#
_symmetry.space_group_name_H-M   'P 1'
#
loop_
_entity.id
_entity.type
_entity.pdbx_description
1 polymer ?
#
loop_
_entity_poly.entity_id
_entity_poly.type
_entity_poly.pdbx_seq_one_letter_code
_entity_poly.pdbx_strand_id
1 'polypeptide(L)'
;MKTVEITKESGIPLMGNIAFGIIDRGSSLLQVRPISTCNLSCIFCSTDAGPNSSTHKTGYKIEPNYLIEEVNKIIELKQEDIHVNIDSVGEPASYPDLEYLIKELKKNKKVHFISMQSNGTYFTKDRIDRLEKAGLNRIHLSIHTTDPVQAKILMGIDTYDLKKVLEVAEHISKSKIELLLAPVYLPNINDKELENIIILSKKLNCKLGIQKYETYKHSRKPKGIKKQNYYKFYKQLEEWEKKHDVKLTYQKGELEIEKSSKVRTTIDIGEKINTPVLEDGWFENQKIVAHNNRNITVKKCSANRGDKINLRIIENKNNIYLAEKI
;
A
#
# COMPACT_ATOMS: atom_id res chain seq x y z
N MET A 1 11.12 9.65 -12.84
CA MET A 1 9.69 9.76 -12.47
C MET A 1 9.50 11.12 -11.81
N LYS A 2 8.57 11.95 -12.31
CA LYS A 2 8.22 13.24 -11.68
C LYS A 2 7.46 12.95 -10.38
N THR A 3 7.75 13.65 -9.29
CA THR A 3 6.92 13.58 -8.07
C THR A 3 6.09 14.85 -7.99
N VAL A 4 4.77 14.69 -7.91
CA VAL A 4 3.78 15.75 -7.76
C VAL A 4 3.45 15.89 -6.28
N GLU A 5 3.43 17.12 -5.79
CA GLU A 5 2.93 17.42 -4.45
C GLU A 5 1.42 17.68 -4.49
N ILE A 6 0.68 16.99 -3.63
CA ILE A 6 -0.77 17.15 -3.47
C ILE A 6 -1.01 17.89 -2.17
N THR A 7 -1.34 19.18 -2.28
CA THR A 7 -1.69 20.05 -1.16
C THR A 7 -3.18 20.41 -1.20
N LYS A 8 -3.69 21.05 -0.15
CA LYS A 8 -5.06 21.57 -0.15
C LYS A 8 -5.32 22.55 -1.31
N GLU A 9 -4.33 23.38 -1.65
CA GLU A 9 -4.37 24.38 -2.71
C GLU A 9 -4.31 23.76 -4.12
N SER A 10 -3.85 22.52 -4.24
CA SER A 10 -3.85 21.80 -5.53
C SER A 10 -5.27 21.57 -6.07
N GLY A 11 -6.30 21.66 -5.20
CA GLY A 11 -7.70 21.40 -5.56
C GLY A 11 -7.98 19.93 -5.89
N ILE A 12 -7.05 19.02 -5.59
CA ILE A 12 -7.18 17.58 -5.83
C ILE A 12 -7.67 16.90 -4.54
N PRO A 13 -8.91 16.38 -4.48
CA PRO A 13 -9.41 15.67 -3.30
C PRO A 13 -8.63 14.39 -3.02
N LEU A 14 -8.50 14.01 -1.74
CA LEU A 14 -7.76 12.81 -1.34
C LEU A 14 -8.55 11.50 -1.43
N MET A 15 -9.82 11.56 -1.84
CA MET A 15 -10.61 10.38 -2.18
C MET A 15 -10.88 10.35 -3.70
N GLY A 16 -10.74 9.20 -4.34
CA GLY A 16 -10.92 9.10 -5.78
C GLY A 16 -9.88 8.28 -6.52
N ASN A 17 -8.70 8.13 -5.92
CA ASN A 17 -7.53 7.55 -6.56
C ASN A 17 -7.14 6.23 -5.90
N ILE A 18 -6.57 5.33 -6.70
CA ILE A 18 -5.91 4.14 -6.17
C ILE A 18 -4.47 4.42 -5.73
N ALA A 19 -3.75 5.37 -6.35
CA ALA A 19 -2.31 5.54 -6.15
C ALA A 19 -1.94 6.28 -4.86
N PHE A 20 -2.80 7.19 -4.40
CA PHE A 20 -2.56 8.04 -3.24
C PHE A 20 -3.89 8.41 -2.56
N GLY A 21 -3.81 8.98 -1.36
CA GLY A 21 -4.96 9.51 -0.63
C GLY A 21 -5.57 8.48 0.31
N ILE A 22 -6.90 8.42 0.36
CA ILE A 22 -7.65 7.64 1.35
C ILE A 22 -8.61 6.70 0.63
N ILE A 23 -8.57 5.42 1.01
CA ILE A 23 -9.48 4.41 0.48
C ILE A 23 -10.29 3.81 1.63
N ASP A 24 -11.60 4.03 1.57
CA ASP A 24 -12.60 3.42 2.45
C ASP A 24 -13.40 2.35 1.70
N ARG A 25 -13.44 1.14 2.27
CA ARG A 25 -14.18 0.01 1.70
C ARG A 25 -15.40 -0.39 2.53
N GLY A 26 -15.81 0.43 3.51
CA GLY A 26 -16.96 0.15 4.39
C GLY A 26 -16.60 -0.78 5.55
N SER A 27 -15.41 -0.57 6.11
CA SER A 27 -14.88 -1.28 7.29
C SER A 27 -14.26 -0.31 8.28
N SER A 28 -13.96 -0.78 9.50
CA SER A 28 -13.17 -0.02 10.48
C SER A 28 -11.73 0.25 10.02
N LEU A 29 -11.26 -0.49 8.99
CA LEU A 29 -9.99 -0.23 8.30
C LEU A 29 -10.09 0.92 7.30
N LEU A 30 -9.24 1.93 7.46
CA LEU A 30 -8.93 2.96 6.46
C LEU A 30 -7.53 2.76 5.89
N GLN A 31 -7.40 2.72 4.56
CA GLN A 31 -6.08 2.81 3.92
C GLN A 31 -5.71 4.27 3.71
N VAL A 32 -4.49 4.62 4.11
CA VAL A 32 -3.94 5.97 4.01
C VAL A 32 -2.63 5.88 3.22
N ARG A 33 -2.60 6.52 2.05
CA ARG A 33 -1.49 6.45 1.08
C ARG A 33 -0.83 7.81 0.94
N PRO A 34 0.14 8.16 1.82
CA PRO A 34 0.76 9.49 1.82
C PRO A 34 1.71 9.73 0.65
N ILE A 35 2.22 8.65 0.06
CA ILE A 35 3.19 8.67 -1.03
C ILE A 35 2.94 7.52 -1.98
N SER A 36 3.32 7.64 -3.26
CA SER A 36 3.19 6.57 -4.27
C SER A 36 4.50 6.13 -4.92
N THR A 37 5.64 6.70 -4.50
CA THR A 37 6.96 6.37 -5.03
C THR A 37 7.56 5.14 -4.34
N CYS A 38 8.50 4.48 -5.00
CA CYS A 38 9.22 3.33 -4.44
C CYS A 38 10.70 3.40 -4.84
N ASN A 39 11.57 2.93 -3.96
CA ASN A 39 13.01 2.83 -4.20
C ASN A 39 13.45 1.47 -4.75
N LEU A 40 12.57 0.47 -4.77
CA LEU A 40 12.87 -0.89 -5.23
C LEU A 40 12.19 -1.18 -6.57
N SER A 41 12.69 -2.19 -7.28
CA SER A 41 12.16 -2.62 -8.58
C SER A 41 11.80 -4.11 -8.56
N CYS A 42 11.09 -4.56 -7.52
CA CYS A 42 10.82 -5.99 -7.30
C CYS A 42 10.24 -6.66 -8.55
N ILE A 43 10.77 -7.83 -8.91
CA ILE A 43 10.44 -8.50 -10.18
C ILE A 43 9.01 -9.04 -10.24
N PHE A 44 8.36 -9.15 -9.08
CA PHE A 44 6.98 -9.61 -8.88
C PHE A 44 6.04 -8.47 -8.45
N CYS A 45 6.48 -7.21 -8.51
CA CYS A 45 5.69 -6.07 -8.06
C CYS A 45 4.34 -5.99 -8.79
N SER A 46 3.25 -6.01 -8.04
CA SER A 46 1.89 -5.97 -8.58
C SER A 46 1.57 -4.65 -9.27
N THR A 47 2.25 -3.57 -8.89
CA THR A 47 2.06 -2.23 -9.42
C THR A 47 3.10 -1.84 -10.47
N ASP A 48 4.26 -2.50 -10.60
CA ASP A 48 5.39 -1.98 -11.40
C ASP A 48 5.94 -0.64 -10.86
N ALA A 49 5.89 -0.43 -9.53
CA ALA A 49 6.54 0.70 -8.89
C ALA A 49 8.07 0.57 -8.89
N GLY A 50 8.77 1.71 -8.78
CA GLY A 50 10.23 1.75 -8.68
C GLY A 50 10.93 2.52 -9.79
N PRO A 51 12.26 2.66 -9.68
CA PRO A 51 13.08 3.33 -10.68
C PRO A 51 13.04 2.65 -12.06
N ASN A 52 12.84 1.33 -12.11
CA ASN A 52 12.74 0.56 -13.36
C ASN A 52 11.29 0.42 -13.84
N SER A 53 10.36 1.25 -13.36
CA SER A 53 8.99 1.26 -13.87
C SER A 53 8.98 1.60 -15.35
N SER A 54 8.21 0.81 -16.11
CA SER A 54 7.96 1.07 -17.54
C SER A 54 6.59 1.72 -17.76
N THR A 55 5.73 1.68 -16.74
CA THR A 55 4.32 2.10 -16.86
C THR A 55 4.00 3.37 -16.08
N HIS A 56 4.75 3.67 -15.01
CA HIS A 56 4.52 4.84 -14.18
C HIS A 56 5.47 6.00 -14.51
N LYS A 57 4.90 7.18 -14.74
CA LYS A 57 5.67 8.41 -15.01
C LYS A 57 5.58 9.43 -13.87
N THR A 58 4.55 9.31 -13.04
CA THR A 58 4.21 10.26 -11.97
C THR A 58 4.15 9.55 -10.62
N GLY A 59 4.86 10.09 -9.63
CA GLY A 59 4.69 9.80 -8.22
C GLY A 59 3.92 10.93 -7.55
N TYR A 60 3.31 10.66 -6.39
CA TYR A 60 2.56 11.62 -5.60
C TYR A 60 3.12 11.65 -4.19
N LYS A 61 3.20 12.84 -3.60
CA LYS A 61 3.48 13.06 -2.18
C LYS A 61 2.40 14.00 -1.65
N ILE A 62 1.68 13.57 -0.62
CA ILE A 62 0.60 14.37 -0.04
C ILE A 62 1.17 15.24 1.08
N GLU A 63 0.70 16.47 1.17
CA GLU A 63 0.98 17.35 2.31
C GLU A 63 0.37 16.77 3.61
N PRO A 64 1.14 16.63 4.70
CA PRO A 64 0.71 15.86 5.85
C PRO A 64 -0.54 16.44 6.54
N ASN A 65 -0.65 17.76 6.71
CA ASN A 65 -1.81 18.33 7.41
C ASN A 65 -3.09 18.17 6.59
N TYR A 66 -3.02 18.34 5.27
CA TYR A 66 -4.16 18.05 4.40
C TYR A 66 -4.61 16.58 4.51
N LEU A 67 -3.67 15.63 4.54
CA LEU A 67 -3.99 14.22 4.73
C LEU A 67 -4.64 13.94 6.08
N ILE A 68 -4.11 14.50 7.17
CA ILE A 68 -4.65 14.34 8.52
C ILE A 68 -6.07 14.91 8.61
N GLU A 69 -6.31 16.10 8.04
CA GLU A 69 -7.63 16.74 8.00
C GLU A 69 -8.66 15.83 7.30
N GLU A 70 -8.34 15.33 6.10
CA GLU A 70 -9.26 14.50 5.33
C GLU A 70 -9.50 13.11 5.96
N VAL A 71 -8.48 12.52 6.60
CA VAL A 71 -8.65 11.27 7.36
C VAL A 71 -9.61 11.50 8.53
N ASN A 72 -9.44 12.58 9.29
CA ASN A 72 -10.32 12.88 10.43
C ASN A 72 -11.78 13.10 10.00
N LYS A 73 -12.02 13.79 8.87
CA LYS A 73 -13.38 13.95 8.31
C LYS A 73 -14.05 12.61 8.01
N ILE A 74 -13.30 11.61 7.54
CA ILE A 74 -13.84 10.27 7.27
C ILE A 74 -14.10 9.51 8.57
N ILE A 75 -13.21 9.64 9.56
CA ILE A 75 -13.35 9.01 10.88
C ILE A 75 -14.61 9.51 11.61
N GLU A 76 -14.97 10.78 11.45
CA GLU A 76 -16.19 11.35 12.03
C GLU A 76 -17.48 10.65 11.55
N LEU A 77 -17.46 10.09 10.34
CA LEU A 77 -18.59 9.37 9.75
C LEU A 77 -18.72 7.92 10.27
N LYS A 78 -17.72 7.43 11.01
CA LYS A 78 -17.66 6.05 11.50
C LYS A 78 -18.01 6.00 12.98
N GLN A 79 -18.70 4.95 13.39
CA GLN A 79 -19.15 4.78 14.77
C GLN A 79 -18.14 3.99 15.61
N GLU A 80 -17.36 3.15 14.94
CA GLU A 80 -16.40 2.22 15.49
C GLU A 80 -15.03 2.88 15.70
N ASP A 81 -14.20 2.20 16.49
CA ASP A 81 -12.77 2.49 16.52
C ASP A 81 -12.11 2.12 15.19
N ILE A 82 -11.13 2.92 14.80
CA ILE A 82 -10.53 2.93 13.47
C ILE A 82 -9.15 2.32 13.50
N HIS A 83 -8.96 1.39 12.57
CA HIS A 83 -7.65 0.91 12.19
C HIS A 83 -7.19 1.70 10.96
N VAL A 84 -6.13 2.48 11.10
CA VAL A 84 -5.45 3.11 9.97
C VAL A 84 -4.34 2.19 9.47
N ASN A 85 -4.37 1.82 8.20
CA ASN A 85 -3.26 1.13 7.56
C ASN A 85 -2.56 2.07 6.57
N ILE A 86 -1.33 2.45 6.90
CA ILE A 86 -0.47 3.25 6.04
C ILE A 86 0.14 2.31 4.99
N ASP A 87 -0.37 2.38 3.77
CA ASP A 87 0.14 1.63 2.63
C ASP A 87 0.52 2.54 1.47
N SER A 88 0.92 1.94 0.36
CA SER A 88 1.25 2.65 -0.86
C SER A 88 1.15 1.70 -2.04
N VAL A 89 1.05 2.25 -3.24
CA VAL A 89 1.40 1.51 -4.47
C VAL A 89 2.92 1.41 -4.67
N GLY A 90 3.70 2.09 -3.83
CA GLY A 90 5.15 2.04 -3.72
C GLY A 90 5.61 1.72 -2.29
N GLU A 91 6.51 2.54 -1.72
CA GLU A 91 7.10 2.34 -0.39
C GLU A 91 6.71 3.48 0.56
N PRO A 92 5.78 3.26 1.52
CA PRO A 92 5.32 4.34 2.39
C PRO A 92 6.39 4.82 3.38
N ALA A 93 7.40 4.02 3.73
CA ALA A 93 8.51 4.49 4.57
C ALA A 93 9.40 5.52 3.86
N SER A 94 9.25 5.72 2.55
CA SER A 94 9.90 6.82 1.83
C SER A 94 9.25 8.19 2.11
N TYR A 95 8.08 8.23 2.75
CA TYR A 95 7.40 9.47 3.10
C TYR A 95 8.17 10.22 4.19
N PRO A 96 8.62 11.48 3.96
CA PRO A 96 9.44 12.22 4.91
C PRO A 96 8.74 12.50 6.23
N ASP A 97 7.43 12.75 6.19
CA ASP A 97 6.63 13.16 7.35
C ASP A 97 5.93 11.97 8.03
N LEU A 98 6.43 10.74 7.85
CA LEU A 98 5.78 9.53 8.35
C LEU A 98 5.60 9.54 9.88
N GLU A 99 6.67 9.82 10.63
CA GLU A 99 6.63 9.91 12.09
C GLU A 99 5.63 10.99 12.57
N TYR A 100 5.57 12.13 11.87
CA TYR A 100 4.61 13.20 12.16
C TYR A 100 3.16 12.77 11.87
N LEU A 101 2.92 12.19 10.69
CA LEU A 101 1.61 11.68 10.28
C LEU A 101 1.05 10.68 11.30
N ILE A 102 1.86 9.70 11.73
CA ILE A 102 1.44 8.69 12.72
C ILE A 102 1.09 9.37 14.05
N LYS A 103 1.96 10.25 14.54
CA LYS A 103 1.76 10.97 15.80
C LYS A 103 0.48 11.79 15.80
N GLU A 104 0.21 12.53 14.72
CA GLU A 104 -0.97 13.39 14.62
C GLU A 104 -2.26 12.57 14.45
N LEU A 105 -2.24 11.50 13.65
CA LEU A 105 -3.38 10.58 13.55
C LEU A 105 -3.72 9.96 14.90
N LYS A 106 -2.71 9.59 15.71
CA LYS A 106 -2.91 9.05 17.05
C LYS A 106 -3.55 10.01 18.05
N LYS A 107 -3.60 11.32 17.79
CA LYS A 107 -4.31 12.27 18.66
C LYS A 107 -5.83 12.11 18.58
N ASN A 108 -6.35 11.57 17.48
CA ASN A 108 -7.76 11.27 17.37
C ASN A 108 -8.07 9.99 18.19
N LYS A 109 -8.90 10.12 19.22
CA LYS A 109 -9.22 9.03 20.15
C LYS A 109 -9.86 7.81 19.48
N LYS A 110 -10.53 7.98 18.34
CA LYS A 110 -11.07 6.86 17.55
C LYS A 110 -9.98 6.08 16.81
N VAL A 111 -8.75 6.60 16.66
CA VAL A 111 -7.65 5.87 16.01
C VAL A 111 -7.00 4.92 17.01
N HIS A 112 -7.62 3.74 17.14
CA HIS A 112 -7.17 2.70 18.05
C HIS A 112 -5.87 2.03 17.58
N PHE A 113 -5.76 1.74 16.28
CA PHE A 113 -4.65 0.96 15.74
C PHE A 113 -4.07 1.58 14.48
N ILE A 114 -2.74 1.66 14.37
CA ILE A 114 -2.04 2.06 13.16
C ILE A 114 -1.08 0.95 12.73
N SER A 115 -1.30 0.38 11.54
CA SER A 115 -0.34 -0.50 10.88
C SER A 115 0.29 0.17 9.68
N MET A 116 1.42 -0.35 9.24
CA MET A 116 1.99 0.02 7.94
C MET A 116 2.62 -1.17 7.23
N GLN A 117 2.80 -1.04 5.92
CA GLN A 117 3.57 -1.98 5.09
C GLN A 117 4.91 -1.37 4.74
N SER A 118 5.99 -2.16 4.69
CA SER A 118 7.28 -1.66 4.20
C SER A 118 8.18 -2.77 3.68
N ASN A 119 9.05 -2.42 2.74
CA ASN A 119 10.18 -3.24 2.30
C ASN A 119 11.39 -3.15 3.24
N GLY A 120 11.35 -2.30 4.27
CA GLY A 120 12.34 -2.20 5.34
C GLY A 120 13.58 -1.36 5.04
N THR A 121 13.81 -0.98 3.78
CA THR A 121 15.08 -0.34 3.37
C THR A 121 15.27 1.07 3.91
N TYR A 122 14.17 1.78 4.20
CA TYR A 122 14.17 3.12 4.78
C TYR A 122 14.22 3.13 6.31
N PHE A 123 14.29 1.95 6.95
CA PHE A 123 14.36 1.86 8.40
C PHE A 123 15.80 1.78 8.91
N THR A 124 15.97 2.37 10.08
CA THR A 124 17.12 2.26 10.97
C THR A 124 16.56 1.99 12.37
N LYS A 125 17.38 1.49 13.29
CA LYS A 125 16.95 1.22 14.68
C LYS A 125 16.33 2.48 15.33
N ASP A 126 17.03 3.60 15.21
CA ASP A 126 16.57 4.91 15.68
C ASP A 126 15.26 5.38 15.00
N ARG A 127 15.06 5.08 13.71
CA ARG A 127 13.77 5.36 13.07
C ARG A 127 12.64 4.49 13.61
N ILE A 128 12.90 3.22 13.90
CA ILE A 128 11.92 2.35 14.55
C ILE A 128 11.55 2.89 15.94
N ASP A 129 12.53 3.35 16.73
CA ASP A 129 12.28 3.93 18.05
C ASP A 129 11.40 5.18 17.98
N ARG A 130 11.62 6.04 16.96
CA ARG A 130 10.74 7.19 16.71
C ARG A 130 9.34 6.80 16.27
N LEU A 131 9.19 5.78 15.43
CA LEU A 131 7.89 5.26 15.01
C LEU A 131 7.12 4.65 16.19
N GLU A 132 7.81 3.94 17.08
CA GLU A 132 7.24 3.43 18.33
C GLU A 132 6.73 4.59 19.19
N LYS A 133 7.57 5.62 19.40
CA LYS A 133 7.19 6.83 20.16
C LYS A 133 6.03 7.60 19.51
N ALA A 134 5.93 7.59 18.19
CA ALA A 134 4.81 8.19 17.46
C ALA A 134 3.50 7.41 17.65
N GLY A 135 3.57 6.14 18.08
CA GLY A 135 2.42 5.29 18.36
C GLY A 135 2.06 4.34 17.23
N LEU A 136 3.01 3.96 16.37
CA LEU A 136 2.82 2.90 15.39
C LEU A 136 2.61 1.56 16.09
N ASN A 137 1.56 0.82 15.73
CA ASN A 137 1.23 -0.45 16.38
C ASN A 137 1.85 -1.66 15.69
N ARG A 138 1.92 -1.68 14.35
CA ARG A 138 2.40 -2.85 13.60
C ARG A 138 3.12 -2.49 12.31
N ILE A 139 4.18 -3.23 12.00
CA ILE A 139 4.86 -3.19 10.69
C ILE A 139 4.70 -4.55 10.00
N HIS A 140 4.15 -4.52 8.79
CA HIS A 140 4.14 -5.63 7.84
C HIS A 140 5.42 -5.53 6.99
N LEU A 141 6.45 -6.29 7.36
CA LEU A 141 7.77 -6.22 6.75
C LEU A 141 7.91 -7.24 5.62
N SER A 142 8.18 -6.74 4.41
CA SER A 142 8.35 -7.55 3.20
C SER A 142 9.75 -8.14 3.14
N ILE A 143 9.90 -9.40 3.56
CA ILE A 143 11.11 -10.22 3.39
C ILE A 143 10.69 -11.46 2.63
N HIS A 144 11.34 -11.74 1.49
CA HIS A 144 10.90 -12.81 0.55
C HIS A 144 11.89 -13.97 0.42
N THR A 145 13.08 -13.80 1.00
CA THR A 145 14.15 -14.79 1.05
C THR A 145 15.10 -14.43 2.19
N THR A 146 15.79 -15.45 2.71
CA THR A 146 16.92 -15.33 3.65
C THR A 146 18.27 -15.39 2.94
N ASP A 147 18.29 -15.70 1.63
CA ASP A 147 19.48 -15.70 0.79
C ASP A 147 19.78 -14.28 0.23
N PRO A 148 20.95 -13.69 0.50
CA PRO A 148 21.28 -12.34 0.04
C PRO A 148 21.33 -12.16 -1.47
N VAL A 149 21.73 -13.19 -2.22
CA VAL A 149 21.85 -13.11 -3.69
C VAL A 149 20.45 -13.10 -4.31
N GLN A 150 19.60 -14.03 -3.89
CA GLN A 150 18.21 -14.09 -4.29
C GLN A 150 17.44 -12.83 -3.86
N ALA A 151 17.78 -12.23 -2.71
CA ALA A 151 17.11 -11.00 -2.26
C ALA A 151 17.31 -9.86 -3.25
N LYS A 152 18.55 -9.64 -3.73
CA LYS A 152 18.84 -8.63 -4.76
C LYS A 152 18.06 -8.88 -6.05
N ILE A 153 18.00 -10.14 -6.49
CA ILE A 153 17.23 -10.56 -7.67
C ILE A 153 15.74 -10.27 -7.47
N LEU A 154 15.17 -10.68 -6.34
CA LEU A 154 13.75 -10.51 -6.04
C LEU A 154 13.35 -9.04 -5.93
N MET A 155 14.17 -8.22 -5.27
CA MET A 155 13.93 -6.79 -5.07
C MET A 155 14.34 -5.93 -6.27
N GLY A 156 15.03 -6.52 -7.25
CA GLY A 156 15.35 -5.92 -8.55
C GLY A 156 16.35 -4.77 -8.49
N ILE A 157 17.16 -4.69 -7.43
CA ILE A 157 18.26 -3.73 -7.29
C ILE A 157 19.47 -4.39 -6.63
N ASP A 158 20.68 -4.05 -7.09
CA ASP A 158 21.93 -4.64 -6.58
C ASP A 158 22.36 -4.11 -5.21
N THR A 159 21.83 -2.94 -4.84
CA THR A 159 22.08 -2.26 -3.57
C THR A 159 21.13 -2.69 -2.45
N TYR A 160 20.24 -3.66 -2.69
CA TYR A 160 19.39 -4.20 -1.63
C TYR A 160 20.25 -4.93 -0.59
N ASP A 161 20.14 -4.48 0.66
CA ASP A 161 20.88 -5.02 1.80
C ASP A 161 19.93 -5.81 2.71
N LEU A 162 19.85 -7.12 2.45
CA LEU A 162 19.05 -8.04 3.26
C LEU A 162 19.51 -8.07 4.72
N LYS A 163 20.83 -7.98 4.98
CA LYS A 163 21.37 -8.05 6.34
C LYS A 163 20.84 -6.89 7.17
N LYS A 164 20.88 -5.67 6.63
CA LYS A 164 20.31 -4.49 7.29
C LYS A 164 18.81 -4.65 7.55
N VAL A 165 18.05 -5.20 6.60
CA VAL A 165 16.60 -5.43 6.78
C VAL A 165 16.33 -6.46 7.88
N LEU A 166 17.15 -7.52 7.98
CA LEU A 166 17.05 -8.51 9.05
C LEU A 166 17.41 -7.92 10.43
N GLU A 167 18.43 -7.06 10.50
CA GLU A 167 18.77 -6.34 11.74
C GLU A 167 17.64 -5.39 12.19
N VAL A 168 16.96 -4.75 11.24
CA VAL A 168 15.75 -3.96 11.51
C VAL A 168 14.62 -4.86 11.99
N ALA A 169 14.40 -6.02 11.36
CA ALA A 169 13.36 -6.97 11.79
C ALA A 169 13.59 -7.41 13.25
N GLU A 170 14.83 -7.75 13.61
CA GLU A 170 15.20 -8.09 14.99
C GLU A 170 15.00 -6.93 15.97
N HIS A 171 15.24 -5.69 15.54
CA HIS A 171 14.98 -4.52 16.37
C HIS A 171 13.48 -4.30 16.59
N ILE A 172 12.65 -4.41 15.54
CA ILE A 172 11.18 -4.31 15.64
C ILE A 172 10.66 -5.42 16.57
N SER A 173 11.15 -6.65 16.46
CA SER A 173 10.67 -7.76 17.30
C SER A 173 10.98 -7.60 18.80
N LYS A 174 11.89 -6.69 19.15
CA LYS A 174 12.24 -6.34 20.54
C LYS A 174 11.59 -5.03 21.02
N SER A 175 10.84 -4.37 20.14
CA SER A 175 10.17 -3.10 20.41
C SER A 175 8.69 -3.32 20.77
N LYS A 176 7.93 -2.25 21.04
CA LYS A 176 6.48 -2.36 21.25
C LYS A 176 5.69 -2.47 19.94
N ILE A 177 6.34 -2.29 18.81
CA ILE A 177 5.73 -2.42 17.50
C ILE A 177 5.62 -3.91 17.17
N GLU A 178 4.42 -4.36 16.85
CA GLU A 178 4.22 -5.73 16.40
C GLU A 178 4.88 -5.94 15.03
N LEU A 179 5.78 -6.92 14.95
CA LEU A 179 6.34 -7.39 13.69
C LEU A 179 5.43 -8.44 13.05
N LEU A 180 5.08 -8.21 11.78
CA LEU A 180 4.50 -9.23 10.91
C LEU A 180 5.40 -9.38 9.68
N LEU A 181 5.98 -10.57 9.47
CA LEU A 181 6.67 -10.87 8.22
C LEU A 181 5.64 -11.13 7.13
N ALA A 182 5.78 -10.48 5.98
CA ALA A 182 4.78 -10.48 4.91
C ALA A 182 5.36 -10.95 3.56
N PRO A 183 5.93 -12.17 3.46
CA PRO A 183 6.49 -12.65 2.20
C PRO A 183 5.40 -12.86 1.15
N VAL A 184 5.73 -12.68 -0.14
CA VAL A 184 4.92 -13.15 -1.25
C VAL A 184 5.38 -14.55 -1.63
N TYR A 185 4.43 -15.49 -1.75
CA TYR A 185 4.72 -16.81 -2.28
C TYR A 185 4.82 -16.78 -3.79
N LEU A 186 6.03 -17.08 -4.30
CA LEU A 186 6.38 -17.17 -5.71
C LEU A 186 6.72 -18.64 -6.03
N PRO A 187 5.73 -19.45 -6.46
CA PRO A 187 5.94 -20.87 -6.71
C PRO A 187 7.06 -21.13 -7.73
N ASN A 188 7.91 -22.10 -7.40
CA ASN A 188 9.16 -22.47 -8.06
C ASN A 188 10.31 -21.46 -7.94
N ILE A 189 10.13 -20.36 -7.21
CA ILE A 189 11.16 -19.33 -7.04
C ILE A 189 11.64 -19.32 -5.59
N ASN A 190 10.73 -19.23 -4.62
CA ASN A 190 11.10 -19.04 -3.20
C ASN A 190 10.48 -20.07 -2.24
N ASP A 191 10.08 -21.25 -2.73
CA ASP A 191 9.43 -22.29 -1.92
C ASP A 191 10.26 -22.68 -0.68
N LYS A 192 11.56 -23.00 -0.88
CA LYS A 192 12.48 -23.32 0.22
C LYS A 192 12.69 -22.14 1.18
N GLU A 193 12.77 -20.94 0.61
CA GLU A 193 13.00 -19.73 1.38
C GLU A 193 11.80 -19.33 2.24
N LEU A 194 10.58 -19.66 1.84
CA LEU A 194 9.41 -19.47 2.69
C LEU A 194 9.48 -20.34 3.94
N GLU A 195 9.97 -21.58 3.83
CA GLU A 195 10.22 -22.41 5.01
C GLU A 195 11.30 -21.79 5.91
N ASN A 196 12.36 -21.22 5.33
CA ASN A 196 13.37 -20.48 6.10
C ASN A 196 12.77 -19.23 6.78
N ILE A 197 11.84 -18.54 6.13
CA ILE A 197 11.13 -17.38 6.70
C ILE A 197 10.17 -17.82 7.82
N ILE A 198 9.55 -19.00 7.71
CA ILE A 198 8.75 -19.59 8.79
C ILE A 198 9.63 -19.85 10.02
N ILE A 199 10.83 -20.42 9.82
CA ILE A 199 11.79 -20.62 10.90
C ILE A 199 12.23 -19.27 11.49
N LEU A 200 12.48 -18.28 10.64
CA LEU A 200 12.83 -16.93 11.06
C LEU A 200 11.72 -16.28 11.90
N SER A 201 10.44 -16.42 11.53
CA SER A 201 9.34 -15.84 12.29
C SER A 201 9.23 -16.43 13.69
N LYS A 202 9.49 -17.74 13.83
CA LYS A 202 9.58 -18.40 15.14
C LYS A 202 10.74 -17.85 15.96
N LYS A 203 11.92 -17.68 15.35
CA LYS A 203 13.11 -17.10 16.02
C LYS A 203 12.85 -15.67 16.51
N LEU A 204 12.15 -14.86 15.71
CA LEU A 204 11.80 -13.48 16.06
C LEU A 204 10.56 -13.38 16.94
N ASN A 205 9.89 -14.49 17.25
CA ASN A 205 8.61 -14.53 17.95
C ASN A 205 7.56 -13.55 17.36
N CYS A 206 7.41 -13.57 16.03
CA CYS A 206 6.57 -12.62 15.30
C CYS A 206 5.50 -13.30 14.45
N LYS A 207 4.47 -12.54 14.04
CA LYS A 207 3.44 -13.05 13.13
C LYS A 207 4.01 -13.22 11.72
N LEU A 208 3.38 -14.11 10.96
CA LEU A 208 3.71 -14.37 9.56
C LEU A 208 2.44 -14.38 8.73
N GLY A 209 2.39 -13.52 7.71
CA GLY A 209 1.29 -13.44 6.74
C GLY A 209 1.82 -13.67 5.33
N ILE A 210 1.84 -14.94 4.89
CA ILE A 210 2.24 -15.28 3.53
C ILE A 210 1.18 -14.78 2.55
N GLN A 211 1.61 -14.03 1.54
CA GLN A 211 0.75 -13.42 0.54
C GLN A 211 0.74 -14.25 -0.74
N LYS A 212 -0.44 -14.45 -1.32
CA LYS A 212 -0.55 -15.09 -2.63
C LYS A 212 -0.06 -14.14 -3.71
N TYR A 213 0.81 -14.62 -4.61
CA TYR A 213 1.16 -13.87 -5.80
C TYR A 213 -0.04 -13.70 -6.73
N GLU A 214 -0.29 -12.45 -7.12
CA GLU A 214 -1.35 -12.05 -8.05
C GLU A 214 -0.74 -11.25 -9.20
N THR A 215 -1.36 -11.36 -10.37
CA THR A 215 -0.93 -10.62 -11.56
C THR A 215 -2.05 -9.73 -12.08
N TYR A 216 -1.74 -8.46 -12.29
CA TYR A 216 -2.62 -7.49 -12.92
C TYR A 216 -2.06 -7.04 -14.28
N LYS A 217 -2.79 -6.15 -14.96
CA LYS A 217 -2.43 -5.65 -16.29
C LYS A 217 -1.00 -5.10 -16.35
N HIS A 218 -0.61 -4.31 -15.34
CA HIS A 218 0.66 -3.59 -15.29
C HIS A 218 1.69 -4.23 -14.34
N SER A 219 1.42 -5.39 -13.76
CA SER A 219 2.38 -6.05 -12.86
C SER A 219 3.62 -6.52 -13.59
N ARG A 220 4.77 -6.52 -12.91
CA ARG A 220 5.95 -7.26 -13.36
C ARG A 220 5.70 -8.76 -13.17
N LYS A 221 6.08 -9.55 -14.18
CA LYS A 221 5.78 -10.98 -14.27
C LYS A 221 7.08 -11.74 -14.50
N PRO A 222 7.74 -12.23 -13.44
CA PRO A 222 9.01 -12.92 -13.60
C PRO A 222 8.78 -14.28 -14.27
N LYS A 223 9.78 -14.73 -15.04
CA LYS A 223 9.73 -16.02 -15.74
C LYS A 223 9.75 -17.17 -14.72
N GLY A 224 9.10 -18.27 -15.07
CA GLY A 224 9.13 -19.50 -14.26
C GLY A 224 8.06 -19.61 -13.15
N ILE A 225 7.30 -18.54 -12.87
CA ILE A 225 6.20 -18.64 -11.90
C ILE A 225 5.04 -19.45 -12.46
N LYS A 226 4.62 -20.46 -11.68
CA LYS A 226 3.36 -21.17 -11.90
C LYS A 226 2.24 -20.47 -11.12
N LYS A 227 1.31 -19.81 -11.82
CA LYS A 227 0.13 -19.21 -11.17
C LYS A 227 -0.66 -20.29 -10.42
N GLN A 228 -0.98 -20.01 -9.17
CA GLN A 228 -1.80 -20.87 -8.33
C GLN A 228 -3.16 -20.21 -8.07
N ASN A 229 -4.20 -21.04 -7.91
CA ASN A 229 -5.49 -20.59 -7.40
C ASN A 229 -5.46 -20.57 -5.85
N TYR A 230 -6.49 -19.99 -5.22
CA TYR A 230 -6.56 -19.91 -3.76
C TYR A 230 -6.58 -21.27 -3.08
N TYR A 231 -7.22 -22.29 -3.69
CA TYR A 231 -7.22 -23.65 -3.13
C TYR A 231 -5.81 -24.22 -2.98
N LYS A 232 -4.99 -24.18 -4.04
CA LYS A 232 -3.61 -24.66 -3.99
C LYS A 232 -2.75 -23.85 -3.03
N PHE A 233 -2.98 -22.54 -2.99
CA PHE A 233 -2.29 -21.64 -2.06
C PHE A 233 -2.56 -22.02 -0.60
N TYR A 234 -3.83 -22.11 -0.19
CA TYR A 234 -4.18 -22.47 1.19
C TYR A 234 -3.78 -23.90 1.54
N LYS A 235 -3.90 -24.85 0.61
CA LYS A 235 -3.41 -26.22 0.83
C LYS A 235 -1.90 -26.22 1.14
N GLN A 236 -1.10 -25.42 0.43
CA GLN A 236 0.33 -25.32 0.71
C GLN A 236 0.60 -24.71 2.10
N LEU A 237 -0.17 -23.69 2.50
CA LEU A 237 -0.06 -23.12 3.84
C LEU A 237 -0.37 -24.17 4.91
N GLU A 238 -1.47 -24.92 4.79
CA GLU A 238 -1.84 -26.00 5.72
C GLU A 238 -0.75 -27.08 5.84
N GLU A 239 -0.08 -27.42 4.74
CA GLU A 239 1.05 -28.35 4.74
C GLU A 239 2.23 -27.79 5.55
N TRP A 240 2.56 -26.51 5.38
CA TRP A 240 3.61 -25.85 6.14
C TRP A 240 3.24 -25.61 7.61
N GLU A 241 1.98 -25.30 7.92
CA GLU A 241 1.48 -25.18 9.30
C GLU A 241 1.72 -26.48 10.07
N LYS A 242 1.36 -27.62 9.48
CA LYS A 242 1.60 -28.95 10.07
C LYS A 242 3.08 -29.28 10.18
N LYS A 243 3.86 -28.99 9.15
CA LYS A 243 5.30 -29.30 9.11
C LYS A 243 6.09 -28.51 10.15
N HIS A 244 5.76 -27.24 10.33
CA HIS A 244 6.55 -26.30 11.15
C HIS A 244 5.92 -25.97 12.50
N ASP A 245 4.73 -26.50 12.79
CA ASP A 245 3.96 -26.22 13.99
C ASP A 245 3.81 -24.71 14.24
N VAL A 246 3.11 -24.07 13.31
CA VAL A 246 2.94 -22.61 13.28
C VAL A 246 1.61 -22.28 12.59
N LYS A 247 1.00 -21.14 12.93
CA LYS A 247 -0.19 -20.64 12.26
C LYS A 247 0.18 -19.74 11.07
N LEU A 248 -0.32 -20.07 9.88
CA LEU A 248 -0.11 -19.35 8.62
C LEU A 248 -1.44 -18.96 7.94
N THR A 249 -2.53 -19.62 8.30
CA THR A 249 -3.88 -19.35 7.82
C THR A 249 -4.64 -18.52 8.85
N TYR A 250 -5.30 -17.46 8.39
CA TYR A 250 -6.08 -16.57 9.25
C TYR A 250 -7.53 -16.53 8.76
N GLN A 251 -8.45 -16.67 9.70
CA GLN A 251 -9.88 -16.62 9.39
C GLN A 251 -10.40 -15.18 9.36
N LYS A 252 -11.49 -14.97 8.62
CA LYS A 252 -12.21 -13.69 8.57
C LYS A 252 -12.80 -13.40 9.95
N GLY A 253 -12.18 -12.48 10.70
CA GLY A 253 -12.53 -12.12 12.07
C GLY A 253 -11.30 -12.00 12.99
N GLU A 254 -10.21 -12.68 12.64
CA GLU A 254 -8.96 -12.63 13.42
C GLU A 254 -8.13 -11.37 13.19
N LEU A 255 -8.56 -10.52 12.25
CA LEU A 255 -7.84 -9.31 11.85
C LEU A 255 -8.33 -8.03 12.56
N GLU A 256 -9.23 -8.13 13.56
CA GLU A 256 -9.79 -6.97 14.30
C GLU A 256 -10.38 -5.89 13.38
N ILE A 257 -10.87 -6.28 12.19
CA ILE A 257 -11.50 -5.40 11.21
C ILE A 257 -12.98 -5.74 11.14
N GLU A 258 -13.81 -4.74 11.45
CA GLU A 258 -15.26 -4.86 11.49
C GLU A 258 -15.89 -4.15 10.29
N LYS A 259 -17.13 -4.50 9.98
CA LYS A 259 -17.94 -3.77 9.00
C LYS A 259 -18.31 -2.42 9.62
N SER A 260 -18.23 -1.35 8.83
CA SER A 260 -18.49 0.01 9.28
C SER A 260 -19.23 0.80 8.20
N SER A 261 -19.72 1.98 8.57
CA SER A 261 -20.20 3.01 7.65
C SER A 261 -19.20 3.25 6.53
N LYS A 262 -19.72 3.32 5.30
CA LYS A 262 -18.95 3.59 4.08
C LYS A 262 -19.21 5.01 3.61
N VAL A 263 -18.16 5.72 3.24
CA VAL A 263 -18.27 7.03 2.58
C VAL A 263 -19.11 6.88 1.31
N ARG A 264 -20.16 7.69 1.19
CA ARG A 264 -21.09 7.66 0.06
C ARG A 264 -20.37 7.91 -1.27
N THR A 265 -20.75 7.15 -2.29
CA THR A 265 -20.40 7.41 -3.69
C THR A 265 -21.14 8.65 -4.19
N THR A 266 -20.42 9.60 -4.79
CA THR A 266 -20.97 10.92 -5.19
C THR A 266 -21.03 11.15 -6.69
N ILE A 267 -20.58 10.17 -7.49
CA ILE A 267 -20.54 10.25 -8.96
C ILE A 267 -20.94 8.89 -9.54
N ASP A 268 -21.88 8.89 -10.48
CA ASP A 268 -22.43 7.66 -11.05
C ASP A 268 -21.73 7.24 -12.33
N ILE A 269 -21.75 5.94 -12.63
CA ILE A 269 -21.24 5.41 -13.91
C ILE A 269 -22.12 5.97 -15.03
N GLY A 270 -21.48 6.49 -16.09
CA GLY A 270 -22.16 7.13 -17.22
C GLY A 270 -22.38 8.63 -17.05
N GLU A 271 -22.18 9.20 -15.85
CA GLU A 271 -22.26 10.64 -15.61
C GLU A 271 -21.24 11.39 -16.48
N LYS A 272 -21.69 12.50 -17.06
CA LYS A 272 -20.89 13.38 -17.93
C LYS A 272 -20.48 14.62 -17.16
N ILE A 273 -19.20 14.93 -17.16
CA ILE A 273 -18.63 16.03 -16.38
C ILE A 273 -17.80 16.91 -17.30
N ASN A 274 -17.91 18.23 -17.14
CA ASN A 274 -16.99 19.22 -17.71
C ASN A 274 -16.16 19.83 -16.58
N THR A 275 -14.85 19.62 -16.59
CA THR A 275 -13.96 20.07 -15.51
C THR A 275 -12.55 20.29 -16.05
N PRO A 276 -11.76 21.23 -15.49
CA PRO A 276 -10.37 21.41 -15.88
C PRO A 276 -9.50 20.23 -15.43
N VAL A 277 -8.46 19.97 -16.22
CA VAL A 277 -7.35 19.09 -15.83
C VAL A 277 -6.53 19.73 -14.72
N LEU A 278 -6.32 19.00 -13.62
CA LEU A 278 -5.56 19.47 -12.47
C LEU A 278 -4.11 19.02 -12.52
N GLU A 279 -3.83 17.78 -12.92
CA GLU A 279 -2.47 17.25 -12.92
C GLU A 279 -2.33 15.98 -13.80
N ASP A 280 -1.10 15.52 -14.00
CA ASP A 280 -0.83 14.25 -14.64
C ASP A 280 -1.28 13.06 -13.79
N GLY A 281 -1.82 12.04 -14.46
CA GLY A 281 -2.19 10.77 -13.86
C GLY A 281 -1.00 9.85 -13.60
N TRP A 282 -1.28 8.73 -12.94
CA TRP A 282 -0.25 7.81 -12.44
C TRP A 282 0.49 7.12 -13.59
N PHE A 283 -0.27 6.69 -14.59
CA PHE A 283 0.25 6.13 -15.84
C PHE A 283 0.41 7.20 -16.91
N GLU A 284 1.23 6.87 -17.92
CA GLU A 284 1.32 7.67 -19.14
C GLU A 284 -0.07 7.83 -19.80
N ASN A 285 -0.34 9.02 -20.36
CA ASN A 285 -1.62 9.39 -20.96
C ASN A 285 -2.82 9.30 -20.00
N GLN A 286 -2.59 9.51 -18.70
CA GLN A 286 -3.65 9.74 -17.74
C GLN A 286 -3.61 11.17 -17.21
N LYS A 287 -4.77 11.65 -16.77
CA LYS A 287 -4.93 12.97 -16.13
C LYS A 287 -5.77 12.83 -14.87
N ILE A 288 -5.52 13.71 -13.91
CA ILE A 288 -6.33 13.87 -12.70
C ILE A 288 -7.22 15.10 -12.89
N VAL A 289 -8.50 14.91 -12.61
CA VAL A 289 -9.49 15.99 -12.49
C VAL A 289 -10.23 15.86 -11.16
N ALA A 290 -11.01 16.87 -10.78
CA ALA A 290 -11.86 16.81 -9.62
C ALA A 290 -13.33 17.15 -9.94
N HIS A 291 -14.23 16.49 -9.22
CA HIS A 291 -15.66 16.78 -9.22
C HIS A 291 -16.30 16.23 -7.93
N ASN A 292 -17.31 16.91 -7.37
CA ASN A 292 -18.04 16.48 -6.16
C ASN A 292 -17.14 15.99 -5.00
N ASN A 293 -16.07 16.74 -4.72
CA ASN A 293 -15.05 16.41 -3.71
C ASN A 293 -14.43 14.99 -3.89
N ARG A 294 -14.28 14.56 -5.15
CA ARG A 294 -13.54 13.36 -5.54
C ARG A 294 -12.53 13.71 -6.62
N ASN A 295 -11.38 13.06 -6.56
CA ASN A 295 -10.48 13.02 -7.71
C ASN A 295 -10.91 11.90 -8.67
N ILE A 296 -10.66 12.09 -9.95
CA ILE A 296 -11.04 11.15 -11.02
C ILE A 296 -9.82 10.97 -11.92
N THR A 297 -9.49 9.71 -12.21
CA THR A 297 -8.45 9.38 -13.19
C THR A 297 -9.06 9.27 -14.58
N VAL A 298 -8.70 10.18 -15.48
CA VAL A 298 -9.10 10.16 -16.88
C VAL A 298 -8.06 9.39 -17.69
N LYS A 299 -8.49 8.34 -18.37
CA LYS A 299 -7.62 7.49 -19.18
C LYS A 299 -7.51 8.02 -20.61
N LYS A 300 -6.37 7.71 -21.26
CA LYS A 300 -6.08 8.03 -22.68
C LYS A 300 -6.29 9.53 -22.98
N CYS A 301 -5.81 10.38 -22.09
CA CYS A 301 -6.00 11.83 -22.18
C CYS A 301 -4.65 12.55 -22.32
N SER A 302 -4.51 13.32 -23.41
CA SER A 302 -3.33 14.12 -23.73
C SER A 302 -3.50 15.61 -23.40
N ALA A 303 -4.59 16.00 -22.75
CA ALA A 303 -4.87 17.39 -22.39
C ALA A 303 -3.84 17.95 -21.39
N ASN A 304 -3.60 19.25 -21.43
CA ASN A 304 -2.70 19.96 -20.54
C ASN A 304 -3.41 20.39 -19.26
N ARG A 305 -2.64 20.68 -18.21
CA ARG A 305 -3.17 21.28 -16.98
C ARG A 305 -3.89 22.59 -17.30
N GLY A 306 -5.09 22.75 -16.76
CA GLY A 306 -5.98 23.89 -17.02
C GLY A 306 -6.97 23.68 -18.17
N ASP A 307 -6.70 22.75 -19.10
CA ASP A 307 -7.62 22.46 -20.20
C ASP A 307 -8.94 21.92 -19.65
N LYS A 308 -10.06 22.53 -20.05
CA LYS A 308 -11.39 21.99 -19.78
C LYS A 308 -11.67 20.82 -20.71
N ILE A 309 -12.06 19.69 -20.13
CA ILE A 309 -12.40 18.48 -20.88
C ILE A 309 -13.81 18.00 -20.52
N ASN A 310 -14.50 17.44 -21.51
CA ASN A 310 -15.69 16.64 -21.27
C ASN A 310 -15.26 15.19 -21.06
N LEU A 311 -15.82 14.55 -20.04
CA LEU A 311 -15.53 13.16 -19.73
C LEU A 311 -16.80 12.41 -19.34
N ARG A 312 -16.70 11.08 -19.36
CA ARG A 312 -17.72 10.17 -18.88
C ARG A 312 -17.11 9.18 -17.89
N ILE A 313 -17.76 9.00 -16.75
CA ILE A 313 -17.34 8.02 -15.73
C ILE A 313 -17.59 6.60 -16.23
N ILE A 314 -16.60 5.73 -16.06
CA ILE A 314 -16.66 4.32 -16.45
C ILE A 314 -16.54 3.35 -15.25
N GLU A 315 -15.95 3.79 -14.13
CA GLU A 315 -15.86 3.01 -12.89
C GLU A 315 -16.01 3.94 -11.67
N ASN A 316 -16.64 3.48 -10.59
CA ASN A 316 -16.81 4.24 -9.34
C ASN A 316 -16.67 3.35 -8.06
N LYS A 317 -16.06 2.18 -8.18
CA LYS A 317 -16.02 1.19 -7.10
C LYS A 317 -15.21 1.71 -5.91
N ASN A 318 -15.80 1.71 -4.72
CA ASN A 318 -15.16 2.16 -3.46
C ASN A 318 -14.64 3.61 -3.51
N ASN A 319 -15.37 4.51 -4.18
CA ASN A 319 -14.94 5.89 -4.42
C ASN A 319 -13.59 5.98 -5.17
N ILE A 320 -13.27 4.97 -5.99
CA ILE A 320 -12.17 5.06 -6.96
C ILE A 320 -12.82 5.27 -8.32
N TYR A 321 -12.49 6.39 -8.98
CA TYR A 321 -13.16 6.83 -10.20
C TYR A 321 -12.23 6.77 -11.40
N LEU A 322 -12.68 6.07 -12.43
CA LEU A 322 -12.06 6.08 -13.76
C LEU A 322 -13.02 6.71 -14.77
N ALA A 323 -12.46 7.48 -15.70
CA ALA A 323 -13.20 8.14 -16.76
C ALA A 323 -12.49 8.05 -18.11
N GLU A 324 -13.24 8.30 -19.18
CA GLU A 324 -12.72 8.52 -20.52
C GLU A 324 -13.22 9.88 -21.05
N LYS A 325 -12.35 10.58 -21.80
CA LYS A 325 -12.71 11.83 -22.48
C LYS A 325 -13.78 11.54 -23.55
N ILE A 326 -14.76 12.43 -23.69
CA ILE A 326 -15.82 12.36 -24.72
C ILE A 326 -15.77 13.53 -25.68
#